data_AF-A0A7S1NL65-F1
#
_entry.id   AF-A0A7S1NL65-F1
#
_cell.length_a   1.000
_cell.length_b   1.000
_cell.length_c   1.000
_cell.angle_alpha   90.00
_cell.angle_beta   90.00
_cell.angle_gamma   90.00
#
_symmetry.space_group_name_H-M   'P 1'
#
loop_
_entity.id
_entity.type
_entity.pdbx_description
1 polymer ?
#
loop_
_entity_poly.entity_id
_entity_poly.type
_entity_poly.pdbx_seq_one_letter_code
_entity_poly.pdbx_strand_id
1 'polypeptide(L)'
;DFILKMRLHLAGNTTRYKQEQLLVHKLNTTVVDILKQDWPHRWPSFVADLVQSCQASDSVCHCNLNLLSRLSEEIFDYRSERLTAMKVAQLKQSLTAEFTQVFQLLLSLLLTSQDPDILLEALRTVLCFLTWIPEGYIFDEGLIEVLLFKFLPDARYRLVTVQCLTEVAGMDPTKGFQYAPHFSQMFVAVVFQL
;
A
#
# COMPACT_ATOMS: atom_id res chain seq x y z
N ASP A 1 -20.91 -3.45 -7.75
CA ASP A 1 -21.71 -3.48 -6.50
C ASP A 1 -21.78 -4.86 -5.84
N PHE A 2 -22.37 -5.90 -6.47
CA PHE A 2 -22.49 -7.25 -5.86
C PHE A 2 -21.16 -7.87 -5.39
N ILE A 3 -20.11 -7.85 -6.22
CA ILE A 3 -18.82 -8.47 -5.90
C ILE A 3 -18.13 -7.77 -4.70
N LEU A 4 -18.26 -6.45 -4.61
CA LEU A 4 -17.70 -5.67 -3.49
C LEU A 4 -18.45 -5.97 -2.20
N LYS A 5 -19.78 -5.99 -2.24
CA LYS A 5 -20.62 -6.38 -1.11
C LYS A 5 -20.31 -7.80 -0.64
N MET A 6 -20.13 -8.73 -1.57
CA MET A 6 -19.74 -10.11 -1.25
C MET A 6 -18.34 -10.18 -0.62
N ARG A 7 -17.37 -9.43 -1.14
CA ARG A 7 -16.03 -9.33 -0.54
C ARG A 7 -16.09 -8.78 0.89
N LEU A 8 -16.81 -7.67 1.09
CA LEU A 8 -16.96 -7.04 2.40
C LEU A 8 -17.69 -7.95 3.38
N HIS A 9 -18.70 -8.70 2.93
CA HIS A 9 -19.39 -9.69 3.76
C HIS A 9 -18.46 -10.83 4.20
N LEU A 10 -17.61 -11.33 3.30
CA LEU A 10 -16.59 -12.34 3.62
C LEU A 10 -15.52 -11.79 4.56
N ALA A 11 -15.07 -10.55 4.35
CA ALA A 11 -14.12 -9.87 5.24
C ALA A 11 -14.72 -9.64 6.64
N GLY A 12 -16.03 -9.38 6.75
CA GLY A 12 -16.71 -9.25 8.04
C GLY A 12 -16.78 -10.55 8.87
N ASN A 13 -16.38 -11.71 8.32
CA ASN A 13 -16.40 -13.00 8.99
C ASN A 13 -15.01 -13.67 8.95
N THR A 14 -14.20 -13.43 9.99
CA THR A 14 -12.81 -13.90 10.08
C THR A 14 -12.64 -15.40 9.87
N THR A 15 -13.60 -16.22 10.31
CA THR A 15 -13.56 -17.68 10.12
C THR A 15 -13.71 -18.05 8.64
N ARG A 16 -14.70 -17.47 7.95
CA ARG A 16 -14.91 -17.72 6.52
C ARG A 16 -13.78 -17.12 5.68
N TYR A 17 -13.28 -15.94 6.06
CA TYR A 17 -12.15 -15.32 5.38
C TYR A 17 -10.91 -16.23 5.37
N LYS A 18 -10.57 -16.86 6.51
CA LYS A 18 -9.45 -17.81 6.60
C LYS A 18 -9.71 -19.12 5.85
N GLN A 19 -10.95 -19.59 5.80
CA GLN A 19 -11.31 -20.84 5.09
C GLN A 19 -11.41 -20.66 3.57
N GLU A 20 -11.85 -19.49 3.10
CA GLU A 20 -12.18 -19.21 1.70
C GLU A 20 -11.12 -18.32 1.02
N GLN A 21 -9.84 -18.46 1.37
CA GLN A 21 -8.73 -17.64 0.84
C GLN A 21 -8.66 -17.63 -0.69
N LEU A 22 -8.91 -18.76 -1.35
CA LEU A 22 -8.96 -18.84 -2.81
C LEU A 22 -10.09 -18.00 -3.40
N LEU A 23 -11.27 -18.01 -2.76
CA LEU A 23 -12.41 -17.20 -3.20
C LEU A 23 -12.11 -15.72 -3.03
N VAL A 24 -11.59 -15.32 -1.87
CA VAL A 24 -11.18 -13.93 -1.59
C VAL A 24 -10.16 -13.45 -2.64
N HIS A 25 -9.16 -14.27 -2.95
CA HIS A 25 -8.16 -13.95 -3.97
C HIS A 25 -8.80 -13.77 -5.37
N LYS A 26 -9.70 -14.66 -5.77
CA LYS A 26 -10.42 -14.54 -7.05
C LYS A 26 -11.31 -13.29 -7.09
N LEU A 27 -12.01 -12.99 -6.00
CA LEU A 27 -12.85 -11.79 -5.90
C LEU A 27 -11.99 -10.52 -6.00
N ASN A 28 -10.85 -10.47 -5.33
CA ASN A 28 -9.93 -9.33 -5.43
C ASN A 28 -9.44 -9.15 -6.87
N THR A 29 -9.08 -10.24 -7.55
CA THR A 29 -8.67 -10.20 -8.97
C THR A 29 -9.79 -9.67 -9.85
N THR A 30 -11.02 -10.17 -9.70
CA THR A 30 -12.19 -9.69 -10.46
C THR A 30 -12.50 -8.21 -10.16
N VAL A 31 -12.36 -7.76 -8.91
CA VAL A 31 -12.56 -6.35 -8.58
C VAL A 31 -11.50 -5.49 -9.25
N VAL A 32 -10.23 -5.89 -9.26
CA VAL A 32 -9.19 -5.13 -9.98
C VAL A 32 -9.48 -5.07 -11.48
N ASP A 33 -9.96 -6.15 -12.09
CA ASP A 33 -10.38 -6.14 -13.50
C ASP A 33 -11.54 -5.17 -13.77
N ILE A 34 -12.52 -5.09 -12.85
CA ILE A 34 -13.60 -4.09 -12.94
C ILE A 34 -13.04 -2.68 -12.78
N LEU A 35 -12.17 -2.44 -11.80
CA LEU A 35 -11.59 -1.12 -11.53
C LEU A 35 -10.79 -0.60 -12.73
N LYS A 36 -10.01 -1.46 -13.39
CA LYS A 36 -9.29 -1.09 -14.61
C LYS A 36 -10.22 -0.57 -15.72
N GLN A 37 -11.47 -1.02 -15.76
CA GLN A 37 -12.46 -0.57 -16.75
C GLN A 37 -13.26 0.64 -16.28
N ASP A 38 -13.78 0.60 -15.05
CA ASP A 38 -14.78 1.54 -14.53
C ASP A 38 -14.13 2.76 -13.86
N TRP A 39 -13.03 2.58 -13.15
CA TRP A 39 -12.33 3.68 -12.51
C TRP A 39 -11.33 4.32 -13.50
N PRO A 40 -11.12 5.65 -13.47
CA PRO A 40 -11.69 6.65 -12.55
C PRO A 40 -13.06 7.21 -12.94
N HIS A 41 -13.52 7.07 -14.19
CA HIS A 41 -14.65 7.85 -14.70
C HIS A 41 -16.04 7.39 -14.20
N ARG A 42 -16.29 6.08 -14.19
CA ARG A 42 -17.60 5.52 -13.80
C ARG A 42 -17.73 5.32 -12.30
N TRP A 43 -16.63 5.40 -11.56
CA TRP A 43 -16.63 5.25 -10.10
C TRP A 43 -15.60 6.18 -9.42
N PRO A 44 -15.77 7.50 -9.53
CA PRO A 44 -14.77 8.47 -9.07
C PRO A 44 -14.52 8.45 -7.55
N SER A 45 -15.49 8.00 -6.75
CA SER A 45 -15.36 7.92 -5.29
C SER A 45 -14.62 6.69 -4.79
N PHE A 46 -14.17 5.77 -5.66
CA PHE A 46 -13.67 4.45 -5.26
C PHE A 46 -12.61 4.49 -4.16
N VAL A 47 -11.56 5.32 -4.28
CA VAL A 47 -10.47 5.34 -3.30
C VAL A 47 -10.97 5.92 -1.97
N ALA A 48 -11.79 6.97 -2.01
CA ALA A 48 -12.41 7.55 -0.83
C ALA A 48 -13.33 6.55 -0.10
N ASP A 49 -14.21 5.88 -0.84
CA ASP A 49 -15.11 4.85 -0.31
C ASP A 49 -14.31 3.69 0.31
N LEU A 50 -13.22 3.28 -0.34
CA LEU A 50 -12.34 2.21 0.13
C LEU A 50 -11.64 2.61 1.44
N VAL A 51 -11.02 3.80 1.48
CA VAL A 51 -10.34 4.32 2.68
C VAL A 51 -11.34 4.44 3.83
N GLN A 52 -12.53 4.99 3.59
CA GLN A 52 -13.57 5.10 4.61
C GLN A 52 -13.99 3.72 5.14
N SER A 53 -14.18 2.74 4.27
CA SER A 53 -14.61 1.40 4.68
C SER A 53 -13.57 0.65 5.54
N CYS A 54 -12.29 1.04 5.50
CA CYS A 54 -11.26 0.47 6.37
C CYS A 54 -11.54 0.70 7.86
N GLN A 55 -12.33 1.73 8.22
CA GLN A 55 -12.70 2.02 9.60
C GLN A 55 -13.75 1.05 10.18
N ALA A 56 -14.37 0.21 9.35
CA ALA A 56 -15.43 -0.69 9.79
C ALA A 56 -14.93 -1.85 10.66
N SER A 57 -13.79 -2.43 10.31
CA SER A 57 -13.10 -3.46 11.10
C SER A 57 -11.69 -3.73 10.54
N ASP A 58 -10.82 -4.29 11.38
CA ASP A 58 -9.46 -4.67 10.97
C ASP A 58 -9.47 -5.66 9.80
N SER A 59 -10.38 -6.62 9.80
CA SER A 59 -10.49 -7.58 8.68
C SER A 59 -10.90 -6.92 7.35
N VAL A 60 -11.78 -5.92 7.40
CA VAL A 60 -12.14 -5.12 6.21
C VAL A 60 -10.95 -4.28 5.77
N CYS A 61 -10.25 -3.63 6.71
CA CYS A 61 -9.03 -2.87 6.45
C CYS A 61 -7.98 -3.74 5.75
N HIS A 62 -7.64 -4.90 6.32
CA HIS A 62 -6.71 -5.87 5.76
C HIS A 62 -7.08 -6.25 4.32
N CYS A 63 -8.38 -6.53 4.08
CA CYS A 63 -8.86 -6.90 2.76
C CYS A 63 -8.74 -5.75 1.75
N ASN A 64 -8.93 -4.51 2.19
CA ASN A 64 -8.83 -3.32 1.36
C ASN A 64 -7.38 -2.94 1.06
N LEU A 65 -6.46 -3.06 2.02
CA LEU A 65 -5.03 -2.88 1.80
C LEU A 65 -4.51 -3.85 0.74
N ASN A 66 -4.90 -5.13 0.85
CA ASN A 66 -4.62 -6.15 -0.17
C ASN A 66 -5.11 -5.78 -1.58
N LEU A 67 -6.31 -5.17 -1.67
CA LEU A 67 -6.83 -4.73 -2.96
C LEU A 67 -6.01 -3.56 -3.54
N LEU A 68 -5.62 -2.60 -2.70
CA LEU A 68 -4.82 -1.46 -3.12
C LEU A 68 -3.44 -1.89 -3.62
N SER A 69 -2.76 -2.80 -2.91
CA SER A 69 -1.47 -3.36 -3.35
C SER A 69 -1.62 -4.03 -4.71
N ARG A 70 -2.63 -4.90 -4.89
CA ARG A 70 -2.87 -5.57 -6.18
C ARG A 70 -3.20 -4.60 -7.32
N LEU A 71 -3.99 -3.57 -7.04
CA LEU A 71 -4.31 -2.53 -8.01
C LEU A 71 -3.05 -1.77 -8.42
N SER A 72 -2.18 -1.45 -7.46
CA SER A 72 -0.92 -0.78 -7.71
C SER A 72 0.04 -1.65 -8.54
N GLU A 73 0.24 -2.92 -8.19
CA GLU A 73 1.05 -3.88 -8.97
C GLU A 73 0.57 -3.97 -10.43
N GLU A 74 -0.75 -4.08 -10.65
CA GLU A 74 -1.33 -4.18 -12.00
C GLU A 74 -1.15 -2.90 -12.83
N ILE A 75 -1.16 -1.73 -12.19
CA ILE A 75 -1.03 -0.43 -12.88
C ILE A 75 0.43 -0.03 -13.07
N PHE A 76 1.30 -0.27 -12.09
CA PHE A 76 2.66 0.28 -12.01
C PHE A 76 3.76 -0.71 -12.40
N ASP A 77 3.68 -1.97 -11.97
CA ASP A 77 4.68 -3.02 -12.28
C ASP A 77 4.44 -3.73 -13.62
N TYR A 78 3.40 -3.33 -14.34
CA TYR A 78 3.02 -3.76 -15.68
C TYR A 78 3.33 -5.24 -16.01
N ARG A 79 2.48 -6.13 -15.49
CA ARG A 79 2.41 -7.53 -15.93
C ARG A 79 1.29 -7.80 -16.95
N SER A 80 0.51 -6.78 -17.31
CA SER A 80 -0.73 -6.97 -18.09
C SER A 80 -0.61 -6.43 -19.51
N GLU A 81 -0.35 -7.33 -20.47
CA GLU A 81 -0.40 -7.10 -21.93
C GLU A 81 -1.79 -6.62 -22.44
N ARG A 82 -2.76 -6.37 -21.55
CA ARG A 82 -4.18 -6.14 -21.89
C ARG A 82 -4.61 -4.68 -21.95
N LEU A 83 -3.85 -3.74 -21.37
CA LEU A 83 -4.21 -2.31 -21.37
C LEU A 83 -3.38 -1.52 -22.39
N THR A 84 -4.00 -0.52 -23.01
CA THR A 84 -3.30 0.45 -23.86
C THR A 84 -2.46 1.39 -23.01
N ALA A 85 -1.35 1.89 -23.57
CA ALA A 85 -0.47 2.83 -22.88
C ALA A 85 -1.21 4.07 -22.36
N MET A 86 -2.18 4.58 -23.14
CA MET A 86 -3.03 5.71 -22.75
C MET A 86 -3.87 5.40 -21.52
N LYS A 87 -4.49 4.21 -21.46
CA LYS A 87 -5.30 3.82 -20.29
C LYS A 87 -4.44 3.62 -19.04
N VAL A 88 -3.24 3.05 -19.18
CA VAL A 88 -2.28 2.92 -18.07
C VAL A 88 -1.87 4.30 -17.55
N ALA A 89 -1.49 5.22 -18.44
CA ALA A 89 -1.11 6.58 -18.05
C ALA A 89 -2.24 7.29 -17.29
N GLN A 90 -3.48 7.12 -17.74
CA GLN A 90 -4.65 7.65 -17.07
C GLN A 90 -4.85 7.07 -15.66
N LEU A 91 -4.77 5.74 -15.52
CA LEU A 91 -4.91 5.07 -14.22
C LEU A 91 -3.81 5.49 -13.25
N LYS A 92 -2.56 5.60 -13.72
CA LYS A 92 -1.42 6.11 -12.94
C LYS A 92 -1.66 7.53 -12.46
N GLN A 93 -2.08 8.42 -13.35
CA GLN A 93 -2.37 9.82 -13.02
C GLN A 93 -3.47 9.92 -11.96
N SER A 94 -4.57 9.20 -12.13
CA SER A 94 -5.67 9.21 -11.16
C SER A 94 -5.26 8.65 -9.81
N LEU A 95 -4.45 7.57 -9.76
CA LEU A 95 -4.09 6.97 -8.48
C LEU A 95 -3.13 7.86 -7.72
N THR A 96 -2.23 8.51 -8.45
CA THR A 96 -1.31 9.51 -7.89
C THR A 96 -2.06 10.72 -7.35
N ALA A 97 -3.08 11.21 -8.08
CA ALA A 97 -3.89 12.34 -7.65
C ALA A 97 -4.70 12.05 -6.37
N GLU A 98 -5.14 10.80 -6.19
CA GLU A 98 -5.89 10.35 -5.01
C GLU A 98 -5.00 9.70 -3.94
N PHE A 99 -3.67 9.76 -4.08
CA PHE A 99 -2.77 9.00 -3.19
C PHE A 99 -2.71 9.55 -1.77
N THR A 100 -2.91 10.86 -1.56
CA THR A 100 -2.83 11.49 -0.23
C THR A 100 -3.68 10.78 0.82
N GLN A 101 -4.93 10.45 0.51
CA GLN A 101 -5.83 9.75 1.45
C GLN A 101 -5.39 8.31 1.73
N VAL A 102 -4.79 7.63 0.75
CA VAL A 102 -4.23 6.28 0.93
C VAL A 102 -3.00 6.35 1.83
N PHE A 103 -2.13 7.32 1.60
CA PHE A 103 -0.93 7.51 2.41
C PHE A 103 -1.29 7.87 3.86
N GLN A 104 -2.24 8.77 4.07
CA GLN A 104 -2.73 9.14 5.41
C GLN A 104 -3.32 7.94 6.15
N LEU A 105 -4.08 7.07 5.47
CA LEU A 105 -4.56 5.81 6.04
C LEU A 105 -3.39 4.93 6.49
N LEU A 106 -2.41 4.69 5.60
CA LEU A 106 -1.26 3.83 5.91
C LEU A 106 -0.45 4.37 7.08
N LEU A 107 -0.09 5.65 7.06
CA LEU A 107 0.70 6.26 8.12
C LEU A 107 -0.06 6.22 9.46
N SER A 108 -1.37 6.50 9.44
CA SER A 108 -2.22 6.36 10.63
C SER A 108 -2.22 4.94 11.20
N LEU A 109 -2.37 3.91 10.35
CA LEU A 109 -2.31 2.51 10.77
C LEU A 109 -0.95 2.16 11.36
N LEU A 110 0.13 2.56 10.69
CA LEU A 110 1.51 2.32 11.14
C LEU A 110 1.80 2.98 12.48
N LEU A 111 1.20 4.13 12.77
CA LEU A 111 1.38 4.84 14.04
C LEU A 111 0.49 4.27 15.16
N THR A 112 -0.78 4.01 14.88
CA THR A 112 -1.82 3.81 15.90
C THR A 112 -2.27 2.37 16.10
N SER A 113 -2.13 1.50 15.10
CA SER A 113 -2.61 0.11 15.21
C SER A 113 -1.79 -0.70 16.22
N GLN A 114 -2.49 -1.59 16.93
CA GLN A 114 -1.92 -2.59 17.83
C GLN A 114 -2.05 -4.01 17.26
N ASP A 115 -2.76 -4.18 16.14
CA ASP A 115 -2.92 -5.47 15.48
C ASP A 115 -1.66 -5.77 14.63
N PRO A 116 -0.89 -6.81 14.96
CA PRO A 116 0.34 -7.12 14.25
C PRO A 116 0.13 -7.55 12.79
N ASP A 117 -1.00 -8.16 12.45
CA ASP A 117 -1.29 -8.58 11.08
C ASP A 117 -1.60 -7.34 10.22
N ILE A 118 -2.32 -6.36 10.79
CA ILE A 118 -2.57 -5.06 10.12
C ILE A 118 -1.29 -4.26 9.93
N LEU A 119 -0.42 -4.20 10.94
CA LEU A 119 0.86 -3.51 10.83
C LEU A 119 1.75 -4.13 9.74
N LEU A 120 1.83 -5.46 9.69
CA LEU A 120 2.58 -6.17 8.66
C LEU A 120 2.01 -5.91 7.25
N GLU A 121 0.68 -5.94 7.11
CA GLU A 121 0.03 -5.71 5.83
C GLU A 121 0.16 -4.25 5.37
N ALA A 122 0.09 -3.29 6.29
CA ALA A 122 0.34 -1.88 6.01
C ALA A 122 1.79 -1.67 5.54
N LEU A 123 2.79 -2.29 6.17
CA LEU A 123 4.19 -2.22 5.73
C LEU A 123 4.41 -2.81 4.33
N ARG A 124 3.78 -3.95 4.03
CA ARG A 124 3.82 -4.54 2.67
C ARG A 124 3.16 -3.64 1.63
N THR A 125 2.07 -2.98 2.01
CA THR A 125 1.38 -2.03 1.14
C THR A 125 2.24 -0.80 0.89
N VAL A 126 2.94 -0.28 1.91
CA VAL A 126 3.95 0.77 1.75
C VAL A 126 5.04 0.33 0.78
N LEU A 127 5.63 -0.87 0.96
CA LEU A 127 6.67 -1.41 0.09
C LEU A 127 6.24 -1.38 -1.39
N CYS A 128 5.01 -1.81 -1.69
CA CYS A 128 4.44 -1.81 -3.04
C CYS A 128 4.38 -0.40 -3.66
N PHE A 129 4.28 0.65 -2.84
CA PHE A 129 4.08 2.02 -3.30
C PHE A 129 5.37 2.81 -3.46
N LEU A 130 6.43 2.44 -2.73
CA LEU A 130 7.71 3.15 -2.74
C LEU A 130 8.32 3.29 -4.14
N THR A 131 8.01 2.40 -5.07
CA THR A 131 8.57 2.43 -6.44
C THR A 131 8.02 3.55 -7.32
N TRP A 132 6.90 4.18 -6.96
CA TRP A 132 6.23 5.16 -7.82
C TRP A 132 5.67 6.40 -7.12
N ILE A 133 5.55 6.41 -5.80
CA ILE A 133 4.98 7.56 -5.09
C ILE A 133 5.92 8.77 -5.10
N PRO A 134 5.38 10.00 -5.00
CA PRO A 134 6.20 11.19 -4.86
C PRO A 134 7.12 11.14 -3.62
N GLU A 135 8.37 11.58 -3.80
CA GLU A 135 9.42 11.55 -2.78
C GLU A 135 9.02 12.30 -1.49
N GLY A 136 8.21 13.36 -1.57
CA GLY A 136 7.76 14.11 -0.39
C GLY A 136 7.00 13.25 0.64
N TYR A 137 6.23 12.24 0.20
CA TYR A 137 5.56 11.32 1.14
C TYR A 137 6.56 10.43 1.89
N ILE A 138 7.73 10.19 1.32
CA ILE A 138 8.75 9.32 1.89
C ILE A 138 9.61 10.09 2.88
N PHE A 139 10.06 11.28 2.48
CA PHE A 139 11.06 12.04 3.22
C PHE A 139 10.47 13.11 4.14
N ASP A 140 9.30 13.68 3.84
CA ASP A 140 8.80 14.87 4.55
C ASP A 140 7.67 14.55 5.55
N GLU A 141 7.05 13.38 5.45
CA GLU A 141 5.87 12.98 6.24
C GLU A 141 6.18 12.03 7.42
N GLY A 142 7.45 11.84 7.77
CA GLY A 142 7.85 11.04 8.93
C GLY A 142 7.88 9.52 8.71
N LEU A 143 7.74 9.04 7.47
CA LEU A 143 7.70 7.60 7.16
C LEU A 143 9.03 6.92 7.51
N ILE A 144 10.16 7.55 7.21
CA ILE A 144 11.50 6.97 7.47
C ILE A 144 11.71 6.76 8.97
N GLU A 145 11.37 7.74 9.80
CA GLU A 145 11.49 7.64 11.26
C GLU A 145 10.64 6.50 11.81
N VAL A 146 9.42 6.35 11.30
CA VAL A 146 8.52 5.26 11.68
C VAL A 146 9.15 3.91 11.32
N LEU A 147 9.68 3.75 10.11
CA LEU A 147 10.36 2.51 9.70
C LEU A 147 11.57 2.21 10.59
N LEU A 148 12.45 3.20 10.82
CA LEU A 148 13.71 3.02 11.55
C LEU A 148 13.54 2.77 13.04
N PHE A 149 12.65 3.51 13.71
CA PHE A 149 12.56 3.48 15.17
C PHE A 149 11.46 2.56 15.69
N LYS A 150 10.36 2.37 14.94
CA LYS A 150 9.25 1.51 15.37
C LYS A 150 9.40 0.08 14.84
N PHE A 151 9.74 -0.10 13.57
CA PHE A 151 9.61 -1.40 12.90
C PHE A 151 10.93 -2.16 12.70
N LEU A 152 12.03 -1.47 12.43
CA LEU A 152 13.34 -2.10 12.22
C LEU A 152 13.84 -2.91 13.44
N PRO A 153 13.69 -2.42 14.70
CA PRO A 153 14.14 -3.17 15.87
C PRO A 153 13.38 -4.48 16.08
N ASP A 154 12.08 -4.52 15.73
CA ASP A 154 11.21 -5.67 15.95
C ASP A 154 11.42 -6.75 14.88
N ALA A 155 11.84 -7.95 15.32
CA ALA A 155 12.12 -9.09 14.45
C ALA A 155 10.93 -9.50 13.57
N ARG A 156 9.68 -9.23 13.98
CA ARG A 156 8.47 -9.55 13.20
C ARG A 156 8.37 -8.72 11.92
N TYR A 157 8.79 -7.45 11.98
CA TYR A 157 8.64 -6.49 10.88
C TYR A 157 9.96 -6.17 10.18
N ARG A 158 11.10 -6.56 10.77
CA ARG A 158 12.44 -6.23 10.29
C ARG A 158 12.66 -6.53 8.81
N LEU A 159 12.25 -7.71 8.32
CA LEU A 159 12.47 -8.10 6.92
C LEU A 159 11.79 -7.12 5.96
N VAL A 160 10.48 -6.88 6.12
CA VAL A 160 9.73 -5.96 5.25
C VAL A 160 10.23 -4.52 5.42
N THR A 161 10.66 -4.15 6.62
CA THR A 161 11.21 -2.81 6.89
C THR A 161 12.53 -2.60 6.15
N VAL A 162 13.44 -3.59 6.16
CA VAL A 162 14.68 -3.54 5.40
C VAL A 162 14.40 -3.47 3.90
N GLN A 163 13.39 -4.20 3.40
CA GLN A 163 12.97 -4.10 2.00
C GLN A 163 12.51 -2.67 1.67
N CYS A 164 11.66 -2.06 2.50
CA CYS A 164 11.25 -0.66 2.33
C CYS A 164 12.45 0.28 2.29
N LEU A 165 13.36 0.17 3.26
CA LEU A 165 14.55 1.02 3.33
C LEU A 165 15.49 0.80 2.13
N THR A 166 15.53 -0.42 1.58
CA THR A 166 16.32 -0.74 0.38
C THR A 166 15.73 -0.05 -0.85
N GLU A 167 14.41 -0.07 -1.02
CA GLU A 167 13.75 0.67 -2.11
C GLU A 167 14.00 2.18 -2.00
N VAL A 168 13.92 2.74 -0.79
CA VAL A 168 14.24 4.16 -0.55
C VAL A 168 15.71 4.45 -0.87
N ALA A 169 16.64 3.60 -0.46
CA ALA A 169 18.08 3.74 -0.73
C ALA A 169 18.42 3.63 -2.23
N GLY A 170 17.61 2.90 -3.00
CA GLY A 170 17.77 2.73 -4.45
C GLY A 170 17.25 3.90 -5.29
N MET A 171 16.58 4.89 -4.68
CA MET A 171 16.06 6.06 -5.38
C MET A 171 17.18 6.93 -5.94
N ASP A 172 16.92 7.57 -7.10
CA ASP A 172 17.93 8.33 -7.83
C ASP A 172 18.62 9.41 -6.96
N PRO A 173 19.92 9.25 -6.65
CA PRO A 173 20.63 10.16 -5.76
C PRO A 173 20.89 11.53 -6.40
N THR A 174 20.69 11.70 -7.72
CA THR A 174 20.87 13.00 -8.39
C THR A 174 19.84 14.05 -7.95
N LYS A 175 18.72 13.62 -7.36
CA LYS A 175 17.73 14.48 -6.68
C LYS A 175 18.05 14.70 -5.19
N GLY A 176 19.08 14.05 -4.66
CA GLY A 176 19.23 13.68 -3.25
C GLY A 176 19.99 14.64 -2.34
N PHE A 177 20.52 15.78 -2.81
CA PHE A 177 21.24 16.70 -1.90
C PHE A 177 20.36 17.19 -0.74
N GLN A 178 19.06 17.38 -0.97
CA GLN A 178 18.12 17.79 0.08
C GLN A 178 17.75 16.66 1.05
N TYR A 179 17.90 15.40 0.65
CA TYR A 179 17.53 14.22 1.44
C TYR A 179 18.73 13.48 2.06
N ALA A 180 19.95 13.97 1.85
CA ALA A 180 21.18 13.41 2.41
C ALA A 180 21.14 13.12 3.93
N PRO A 181 20.50 13.95 4.78
CA PRO A 181 20.34 13.64 6.19
C PRO A 181 19.56 12.34 6.45
N HIS A 182 18.47 12.10 5.70
CA HIS A 182 17.65 10.89 5.82
C HIS A 182 18.44 9.63 5.44
N PHE A 183 19.19 9.68 4.34
CA PHE A 183 20.05 8.55 3.92
C PHE A 183 21.13 8.23 4.96
N SER A 184 21.73 9.27 5.56
CA SER A 184 22.73 9.09 6.61
C SER A 184 22.13 8.42 7.86
N GLN A 185 20.92 8.84 8.26
CA GLN A 185 20.19 8.23 9.38
C GLN A 185 19.83 6.77 9.10
N MET A 186 19.34 6.46 7.89
CA MET A 186 19.03 5.09 7.48
C MET A 186 20.26 4.19 7.55
N PHE A 187 21.40 4.63 7.01
CA PHE A 187 22.63 3.85 7.03
C PHE A 187 23.09 3.55 8.46
N VAL A 188 23.13 4.58 9.32
CA VAL A 188 23.49 4.44 10.73
C VAL A 188 22.56 3.44 11.43
N ALA A 189 21.25 3.61 11.29
CA ALA A 189 20.27 2.78 11.98
C ALA A 189 20.33 1.30 11.54
N VAL A 190 20.50 1.02 10.25
CA VAL A 190 20.63 -0.36 9.74
C VAL A 190 21.93 -1.00 10.23
N VAL A 191 23.05 -0.28 10.21
CA VAL A 191 24.35 -0.80 10.67
C VAL A 191 24.36 -1.11 12.17
N PHE A 192 23.71 -0.29 13.00
CA PHE A 192 23.66 -0.53 14.44
C PHE A 192 22.67 -1.62 14.88
N GLN A 193 21.75 -2.05 14.01
CA GLN A 193 20.73 -3.05 14.31
C GLN A 193 20.99 -4.43 13.69
N LEU A 194 22.04 -4.56 12.88
CA LEU A 194 22.60 -5.83 12.39
C LEU A 194 23.75 -6.30 13.29
#